data_AF-A0A1P8YPU3-F1
#
_entry.id   AF-A0A1P8YPU3-F1
#
_cell.length_a   1.000
_cell.length_b   1.000
_cell.length_c   1.000
_cell.angle_alpha   90.00
_cell.angle_beta   90.00
_cell.angle_gamma   90.00
#
_symmetry.space_group_name_H-M   'P 1'
#
loop_
_entity.id
_entity.type
_entity.pdbx_description
1 polymer ?
#
loop_
_entity_poly.entity_id
_entity_poly.type
_entity_poly.pdbx_seq_one_letter_code
_entity_poly.pdbx_strand_id
1 'polypeptide(L)'
;MVGNTPVLWIGEPFADAGRGFWAKLEGANPGGMKDRPALHMVERAKLRGDLAPGAMIIESTSGTLGLGLALAGIVHRHPVTLVTDPGMEPIVHHLLAACGARVELVTEPHATGGWQQARRDRVHQLLVRNPGSWCPDQYQNPDNVDAYGSLALELIAQLGRVDVLVCSVGTGGTRRAWRGCCASTAPISDWWGSTRSARRFSASRREPGSCAASVRASTPRTSTTRRSMRSIGWRRRRRCGRAGPWPRPITRAAGGASGPSR
;
A
#
# COMPACT_ATOMS: atom_id res chain seq x y z
N MET A 1 -2.45 16.00 4.17
CA MET A 1 -3.46 15.23 3.41
C MET A 1 -2.95 13.85 3.01
N VAL A 2 -1.64 13.64 2.83
CA VAL A 2 -1.06 12.30 2.58
C VAL A 2 -0.72 11.61 3.90
N GLY A 3 -1.03 10.33 4.00
CA GLY A 3 -0.89 9.55 5.24
C GLY A 3 -2.17 9.51 6.09
N ASN A 4 -2.09 8.88 7.26
CA ASN A 4 -3.22 8.62 8.16
C ASN A 4 -4.42 7.98 7.45
N THR A 5 -4.15 7.05 6.53
CA THR A 5 -5.19 6.41 5.73
C THR A 5 -6.01 5.43 6.57
N PRO A 6 -7.29 5.19 6.23
CA PRO A 6 -8.15 4.33 7.02
C PRO A 6 -7.76 2.85 6.90
N VAL A 7 -8.12 2.09 7.93
CA VAL A 7 -8.13 0.63 7.93
C VAL A 7 -9.58 0.13 7.93
N LEU A 8 -9.84 -0.94 7.21
CA LEU A 8 -11.17 -1.55 7.10
C LEU A 8 -11.09 -3.06 7.32
N TRP A 9 -11.99 -3.61 8.13
CA TRP A 9 -12.14 -5.05 8.26
C TRP A 9 -12.89 -5.60 7.04
N ILE A 10 -12.30 -6.59 6.38
CA ILE A 10 -12.88 -7.32 5.26
C ILE A 10 -13.25 -8.72 5.73
N GLY A 11 -14.56 -8.96 5.88
CA GLY A 11 -15.13 -10.26 6.24
C GLY A 11 -15.99 -10.82 5.11
N GLU A 12 -17.17 -11.34 5.42
CA GLU A 12 -18.14 -11.81 4.44
C GLU A 12 -18.53 -10.73 3.41
N PRO A 13 -18.78 -11.09 2.13
CA PRO A 13 -18.71 -12.43 1.52
C PRO A 13 -17.30 -12.80 1.02
N PHE A 14 -16.29 -11.96 1.26
CA PHE A 14 -14.93 -12.15 0.74
C PHE A 14 -14.09 -13.12 1.60
N ALA A 15 -14.60 -13.48 2.78
CA ALA A 15 -14.05 -14.50 3.66
C ALA A 15 -15.20 -15.29 4.31
N ASP A 16 -14.89 -16.50 4.78
CA ASP A 16 -15.83 -17.34 5.52
C ASP A 16 -16.36 -16.65 6.79
N ALA A 17 -17.53 -17.07 7.24
CA ALA A 17 -18.14 -16.56 8.47
C ALA A 17 -17.20 -16.66 9.68
N GLY A 18 -17.05 -15.53 10.38
CA GLY A 18 -16.13 -15.39 11.52
C GLY A 18 -14.65 -15.28 11.14
N ARG A 19 -14.32 -15.16 9.85
CA ARG A 19 -12.95 -14.88 9.35
C ARG A 19 -12.91 -13.56 8.59
N GLY A 20 -11.70 -13.08 8.36
CA GLY A 20 -11.44 -11.86 7.61
C GLY A 20 -10.02 -11.37 7.75
N PHE A 21 -9.76 -10.19 7.20
CA PHE A 21 -8.48 -9.51 7.25
C PHE A 21 -8.67 -8.00 7.28
N TRP A 22 -7.68 -7.28 7.81
CA TRP A 22 -7.65 -5.82 7.76
C TRP A 22 -7.02 -5.35 6.44
N ALA A 23 -7.68 -4.39 5.79
CA ALA A 23 -7.19 -3.71 4.59
C ALA A 23 -6.82 -2.27 4.93
N LYS A 24 -5.58 -1.88 4.62
CA LYS A 24 -5.10 -0.49 4.71
C LYS A 24 -5.37 0.23 3.40
N LEU A 25 -6.22 1.24 3.43
CA LEU A 25 -6.79 1.85 2.23
C LEU A 25 -5.93 3.02 1.72
N GLU A 26 -4.74 2.69 1.21
CA GLU A 26 -3.80 3.70 0.67
C GLU A 26 -4.29 4.43 -0.60
N GLY A 27 -5.36 3.94 -1.22
CA GLY A 27 -6.08 4.64 -2.29
C GLY A 27 -6.83 5.89 -1.81
N ALA A 28 -6.97 6.10 -0.50
CA ALA A 28 -7.54 7.32 0.07
C ALA A 28 -6.59 8.52 0.03
N ASN A 29 -5.30 8.30 -0.27
CA ASN A 29 -4.40 9.40 -0.60
C ASN A 29 -4.78 10.02 -1.97
N PRO A 30 -4.55 11.32 -2.22
CA PRO A 30 -4.97 12.01 -3.45
C PRO A 30 -4.54 11.35 -4.76
N GLY A 31 -3.28 10.92 -4.88
CA GLY A 31 -2.72 10.15 -5.98
C GLY A 31 -2.47 8.67 -5.63
N GLY A 32 -2.98 8.23 -4.48
CA GLY A 32 -2.84 6.88 -3.94
C GLY A 32 -1.53 6.62 -3.20
N MET A 33 -1.15 5.36 -3.07
CA MET A 33 -0.04 4.94 -2.21
C MET A 33 1.33 5.58 -2.54
N LYS A 34 1.54 6.02 -3.79
CA LYS A 34 2.83 6.58 -4.22
C LYS A 34 3.02 8.05 -3.87
N ASP A 35 2.00 8.69 -3.31
CA ASP A 35 2.14 10.03 -2.76
C ASP A 35 3.15 10.06 -1.61
N ARG A 36 3.17 9.00 -0.77
CA ARG A 36 4.12 8.87 0.35
C ARG A 36 5.58 8.95 -0.11
N PRO A 37 6.09 8.03 -0.97
CA PRO A 37 7.47 8.11 -1.40
C PRO A 37 7.76 9.34 -2.24
N ALA A 38 6.82 9.82 -3.08
CA ALA A 38 7.07 11.01 -3.89
C ALA A 38 7.31 12.25 -3.02
N LEU A 39 6.41 12.55 -2.08
CA LEU A 39 6.58 13.68 -1.17
C LEU A 39 7.81 13.51 -0.29
N HIS A 40 8.04 12.30 0.23
CA HIS A 40 9.19 12.05 1.09
C HIS A 40 10.52 12.25 0.34
N MET A 41 10.70 11.64 -0.83
CA MET A 41 11.92 11.78 -1.63
C MET A 41 12.20 13.25 -1.99
N VAL A 42 11.18 13.99 -2.42
CA VAL A 42 11.31 15.43 -2.77
C VAL A 42 11.70 16.25 -1.54
N GLU A 43 11.05 16.04 -0.40
CA GLU A 43 11.36 16.76 0.82
C GLU A 43 12.77 16.45 1.33
N ARG A 44 13.20 15.18 1.28
CA ARG A 44 14.55 14.79 1.67
C ARG A 44 15.61 15.36 0.72
N ALA A 45 15.37 15.36 -0.59
CA ALA A 45 16.26 15.98 -1.57
C ALA A 45 16.41 17.50 -1.35
N LYS A 46 15.31 18.19 -1.02
CA LYS A 46 15.35 19.62 -0.67
C LYS A 46 16.17 19.88 0.60
N LEU A 47 15.97 19.06 1.64
CA LEU A 47 16.70 19.20 2.91
C LEU A 47 18.20 18.94 2.76
N ARG A 48 18.60 18.02 1.86
CA ARG A 48 20.02 17.76 1.54
C ARG A 48 20.64 18.78 0.58
N GLY A 49 19.82 19.57 -0.11
CA GLY A 49 20.27 20.48 -1.16
C GLY A 49 20.44 19.83 -2.54
N ASP A 50 20.08 18.55 -2.69
CA ASP A 50 20.13 17.84 -3.98
C ASP A 50 19.13 18.42 -5.00
N LEU A 51 18.03 18.98 -4.50
CA LEU A 51 17.00 19.65 -5.29
C LEU A 51 16.95 21.14 -4.94
N ALA A 52 17.55 21.97 -5.79
CA ALA A 52 17.56 23.42 -5.64
C ALA A 52 16.14 24.02 -5.79
N PRO A 53 15.81 25.14 -5.11
CA PRO A 53 14.49 25.78 -5.23
C PRO A 53 14.08 26.04 -6.67
N GLY A 54 12.88 25.58 -7.05
CA GLY A 54 12.36 25.73 -8.43
C GLY A 54 13.00 24.82 -9.48
N ALA A 55 14.01 24.01 -9.13
CA ALA A 55 14.60 23.04 -10.06
C ALA A 55 13.59 22.00 -10.52
N MET A 56 13.80 21.47 -11.72
CA MET A 56 12.89 20.51 -12.34
C MET A 56 13.09 19.10 -11.77
N ILE A 57 11.99 18.40 -11.55
CA ILE A 57 11.97 16.98 -11.23
C ILE A 57 11.73 16.19 -12.52
N ILE A 58 12.62 15.24 -12.83
CA ILE A 58 12.52 14.42 -14.05
C ILE A 58 12.56 12.94 -13.64
N GLU A 59 11.52 12.16 -13.97
CA GLU A 59 11.46 10.74 -13.60
C GLU A 59 10.82 9.88 -14.69
N SER A 60 11.25 8.63 -14.78
CA SER A 60 10.59 7.58 -15.56
C SER A 60 9.50 6.92 -14.74
N THR A 61 8.26 7.02 -15.20
CA THR A 61 7.11 6.37 -14.55
C THR A 61 6.00 6.06 -15.55
N SER A 62 5.41 4.89 -15.41
CA SER A 62 4.26 4.44 -16.22
C SER A 62 2.96 4.39 -15.40
N GLY A 63 2.88 5.09 -14.25
CA GLY A 63 1.71 4.98 -13.37
C GLY A 63 1.75 5.87 -12.13
N THR A 64 1.34 5.32 -10.99
CA THR A 64 0.97 6.06 -9.77
C THR A 64 2.08 6.90 -9.13
N LEU A 65 3.36 6.58 -9.35
CA LEU A 65 4.44 7.48 -8.87
C LEU A 65 4.41 8.84 -9.58
N GLY A 66 3.97 8.87 -10.84
CA GLY A 66 3.83 10.13 -11.57
C GLY A 66 2.83 11.06 -10.89
N LEU A 67 1.69 10.52 -10.45
CA LEU A 67 0.66 11.29 -9.74
C LEU A 67 1.21 11.83 -8.41
N GLY A 68 1.93 10.99 -7.66
CA GLY A 68 2.58 11.42 -6.42
C GLY A 68 3.63 12.51 -6.64
N LEU A 69 4.44 12.41 -7.70
CA LEU A 69 5.45 13.42 -8.03
C LEU A 69 4.80 14.71 -8.53
N ALA A 70 3.72 14.63 -9.30
CA ALA A 70 2.95 15.80 -9.71
C ALA A 70 2.39 16.55 -8.48
N LEU A 71 1.82 15.81 -7.52
CA LEU A 71 1.39 16.37 -6.23
C LEU A 71 2.57 17.01 -5.48
N ALA A 72 3.70 16.33 -5.38
CA ALA A 72 4.89 16.85 -4.71
C ALA A 72 5.44 18.12 -5.40
N GLY A 73 5.42 18.16 -6.73
CA GLY A 73 5.80 19.33 -7.51
C GLY A 73 4.90 20.53 -7.25
N ILE A 74 3.58 20.32 -7.15
CA ILE A 74 2.62 21.37 -6.79
C ILE A 74 2.91 21.89 -5.36
N VAL A 75 3.03 20.97 -4.39
CA VAL A 75 3.21 21.32 -2.97
C VAL A 75 4.54 22.05 -2.73
N HIS A 76 5.61 21.61 -3.38
CA HIS A 76 6.96 22.13 -3.18
C HIS A 76 7.41 23.12 -4.27
N ARG A 77 6.53 23.46 -5.22
CA ARG A 77 6.76 24.42 -6.32
C ARG A 77 7.94 24.05 -7.23
N HIS A 78 7.97 22.78 -7.65
CA HIS A 78 8.93 22.28 -8.64
C HIS A 78 8.19 21.84 -9.91
N PRO A 79 8.65 22.25 -11.12
CA PRO A 79 8.11 21.70 -12.35
C PRO A 79 8.44 20.21 -12.47
N VAL A 80 7.49 19.42 -12.94
CA VAL A 80 7.63 17.95 -13.03
C VAL A 80 7.54 17.53 -14.49
N THR A 81 8.55 16.80 -14.95
CA THR A 81 8.56 16.13 -16.26
C THR A 81 8.61 14.62 -16.05
N LEU A 82 7.63 13.91 -16.61
CA LEU A 82 7.50 12.47 -16.49
C LEU A 82 7.71 11.81 -17.84
N VAL A 83 8.65 10.87 -17.89
CA VAL A 83 8.91 10.07 -19.08
C VAL A 83 8.10 8.78 -19.00
N THR A 84 7.23 8.57 -19.98
CA THR A 84 6.35 7.40 -20.07
C THR A 84 6.51 6.65 -21.39
N ASP A 85 5.85 5.49 -21.50
CA ASP A 85 5.71 4.66 -22.69
C ASP A 85 4.22 4.52 -23.07
N PRO A 86 3.88 3.95 -24.25
CA PRO A 86 2.49 3.83 -24.69
C PRO A 86 1.62 2.91 -23.82
N GLY A 87 2.20 2.21 -22.85
CA GLY A 87 1.48 1.38 -21.89
C GLY A 87 0.79 2.16 -20.77
N MET A 88 0.97 3.49 -20.69
CA MET A 88 0.26 4.31 -19.70
C MET A 88 -1.23 4.41 -20.04
N GLU A 89 -2.06 4.20 -19.02
CA GLU A 89 -3.51 4.35 -19.14
C GLU A 89 -3.88 5.81 -19.48
N PRO A 90 -4.74 6.05 -20.49
CA PRO A 90 -5.11 7.40 -20.90
C PRO A 90 -5.62 8.29 -19.75
N ILE A 91 -6.38 7.71 -18.82
CA ILE A 91 -6.90 8.44 -17.65
C ILE A 91 -5.76 9.00 -16.77
N VAL A 92 -4.68 8.24 -16.58
CA VAL A 92 -3.52 8.68 -15.81
C VAL A 92 -2.80 9.80 -16.54
N HIS A 93 -2.64 9.69 -17.86
CA HIS A 93 -2.06 10.74 -18.67
C HIS A 93 -2.84 12.06 -18.56
N HIS A 94 -4.17 12.00 -18.66
CA HIS A 94 -5.02 13.19 -18.51
C HIS A 94 -4.94 13.81 -17.12
N LEU A 95 -4.91 12.98 -16.07
CA LEU A 95 -4.74 13.47 -14.69
C LEU A 95 -3.39 14.17 -14.49
N LEU A 96 -2.30 13.61 -15.03
CA LEU A 96 -0.97 14.21 -14.97
C LEU A 96 -0.92 15.56 -15.69
N ALA A 97 -1.49 15.64 -16.89
CA ALA A 97 -1.60 16.89 -17.63
C ALA A 97 -2.42 17.94 -16.87
N ALA A 98 -3.54 17.54 -16.25
CA ALA A 98 -4.36 18.43 -15.42
C ALA A 98 -3.63 18.93 -14.16
N CYS A 99 -2.72 18.13 -13.59
CA CYS A 99 -1.84 18.54 -12.50
C CYS A 99 -0.68 19.45 -12.97
N GLY A 100 -0.59 19.78 -14.26
CA GLY A 100 0.49 20.62 -14.81
C GLY A 100 1.82 19.89 -14.97
N ALA A 101 1.84 18.55 -14.87
CA ALA A 101 3.04 17.78 -15.17
C ALA A 101 3.24 17.67 -16.69
N ARG A 102 4.48 17.88 -17.15
CA ARG A 102 4.86 17.61 -18.54
C ARG A 102 5.03 16.11 -18.72
N VAL A 103 4.34 15.53 -19.71
CA VAL A 103 4.46 14.10 -20.02
C VAL A 103 5.20 13.93 -21.34
N GLU A 104 6.34 13.23 -21.29
CA GLU A 104 7.18 12.91 -22.43
C GLU A 104 6.97 11.43 -22.79
N LEU A 105 6.31 11.17 -23.92
CA LEU A 105 6.08 9.82 -24.41
C LEU A 105 7.27 9.34 -25.23
N VAL A 106 7.88 8.23 -24.82
CA VAL A 106 8.82 7.48 -25.64
C VAL A 106 8.02 6.60 -26.60
N THR A 107 8.23 6.79 -27.90
CA THR A 107 7.45 6.11 -28.96
C THR A 107 8.06 4.77 -29.40
N GLU A 108 9.34 4.55 -29.12
CA GLU A 108 10.07 3.36 -29.57
C GLU A 108 10.75 2.64 -28.39
N PRO A 109 10.62 1.29 -28.31
CA PRO A 109 11.34 0.52 -27.30
C PRO A 109 12.82 0.43 -27.66
N HIS A 110 13.67 0.34 -26.63
CA HIS A 110 15.10 0.10 -26.83
C HIS A 110 15.31 -1.33 -27.37
N ALA A 111 16.22 -1.50 -28.32
CA ALA A 111 16.43 -2.76 -29.05
C ALA A 111 16.61 -4.00 -28.13
N THR A 112 17.34 -3.84 -27.02
CA THR A 112 17.58 -4.91 -26.03
C THR A 112 16.79 -4.74 -24.73
N GLY A 113 16.83 -3.55 -24.12
CA GLY A 113 16.21 -3.27 -22.81
C GLY A 113 14.73 -2.86 -22.83
N GLY A 114 14.08 -2.88 -24.01
CA GLY A 114 12.65 -2.58 -24.17
C GLY A 114 12.26 -1.17 -23.70
N TRP A 115 11.01 -1.02 -23.26
CA TRP A 115 10.46 0.27 -22.81
C TRP A 115 11.14 0.83 -21.55
N GLN A 116 11.55 -0.04 -20.63
CA GLN A 116 12.22 0.37 -19.38
C GLN A 116 13.52 1.11 -19.68
N GLN A 117 14.37 0.52 -20.53
CA GLN A 117 15.63 1.15 -20.91
C GLN A 117 15.40 2.42 -21.73
N ALA A 118 14.48 2.39 -22.70
CA ALA A 118 14.16 3.56 -23.52
C ALA A 118 13.74 4.78 -22.69
N ARG A 119 12.91 4.56 -21.65
CA ARG A 119 12.53 5.62 -20.73
C ARG A 119 13.70 6.13 -19.89
N ARG A 120 14.57 5.25 -19.40
CA ARG A 120 15.77 5.64 -18.62
C ARG A 120 16.74 6.47 -19.47
N ASP A 121 16.98 6.06 -20.71
CA ASP A 121 17.83 6.80 -21.64
C ASP A 121 17.24 8.19 -21.91
N ARG A 122 15.92 8.28 -22.09
CA ARG A 122 15.23 9.55 -22.29
C ARG A 122 15.31 10.46 -21.06
N VAL A 123 15.17 9.93 -19.85
CA VAL A 123 15.41 10.69 -18.60
C VAL A 123 16.84 11.22 -18.57
N HIS A 124 17.84 10.39 -18.88
CA HIS A 124 19.23 10.82 -18.91
C HIS A 124 19.48 11.96 -19.91
N GLN A 125 18.92 11.85 -21.13
CA GLN A 125 18.99 12.92 -22.12
C GLN A 125 18.37 14.22 -21.62
N LEU A 126 17.23 14.16 -20.92
CA LEU A 126 16.55 15.33 -20.38
C LEU A 126 17.35 15.98 -19.24
N LEU A 127 18.00 15.18 -18.37
CA LEU A 127 18.89 15.68 -17.33
C LEU A 127 20.10 16.43 -17.92
N VAL A 128 20.72 15.87 -18.97
CA VAL A 128 21.83 16.54 -19.68
C VAL A 128 21.38 17.85 -20.32
N ARG A 129 20.18 17.89 -20.91
CA ARG A 129 19.62 19.10 -21.55
C ARG A 129 19.17 20.17 -20.56
N ASN A 130 18.86 19.79 -19.32
CA ASN A 130 18.37 20.70 -18.28
C ASN A 130 19.26 20.60 -17.04
N PRO A 131 20.49 21.15 -17.09
CA PRO A 131 21.39 21.16 -15.94
C PRO A 131 20.71 21.73 -14.68
N GLY A 132 20.96 21.11 -13.53
CA GLY A 132 20.32 21.47 -12.26
C GLY A 132 18.98 20.78 -12.00
N SER A 133 18.47 20.00 -12.96
CA SER A 133 17.31 19.11 -12.73
C SER A 133 17.70 17.91 -11.86
N TRP A 134 16.72 17.39 -11.14
CA TRP A 134 16.89 16.27 -10.22
C TRP A 134 16.03 15.08 -10.65
N CYS A 135 16.60 13.88 -10.57
CA CYS A 135 15.89 12.63 -10.78
C CYS A 135 15.74 11.91 -9.44
N PRO A 136 14.50 11.60 -9.02
CA PRO A 136 14.27 10.81 -7.81
C PRO A 136 14.91 9.43 -7.85
N ASP A 137 15.02 8.80 -9.01
CA ASP A 137 15.45 7.42 -9.23
C ASP A 137 14.82 6.44 -8.21
N GLN A 138 13.51 6.24 -8.33
CA GLN A 138 12.73 5.43 -7.39
C GLN A 138 13.27 4.01 -7.12
N TYR A 139 14.11 3.46 -8.01
CA TYR A 139 14.66 2.12 -7.86
C TYR A 139 15.87 2.08 -6.95
N GLN A 140 16.69 3.14 -6.98
CA GLN A 140 17.96 3.23 -6.26
C GLN A 140 17.90 4.16 -5.05
N ASN A 141 16.90 5.04 -4.96
CA ASN A 141 16.80 6.02 -3.90
C ASN A 141 16.38 5.39 -2.55
N PRO A 142 17.23 5.49 -1.50
CA PRO A 142 16.90 4.97 -0.18
C PRO A 142 15.70 5.68 0.45
N ASP A 143 15.46 6.95 0.14
CA ASP A 143 14.32 7.72 0.66
C ASP A 143 12.97 7.10 0.21
N ASN A 144 12.91 6.41 -0.94
CA ASN A 144 11.70 5.68 -1.34
C ASN A 144 11.37 4.56 -0.34
N VAL A 145 12.40 3.89 0.18
CA VAL A 145 12.23 2.85 1.20
C VAL A 145 11.80 3.50 2.51
N ASP A 146 12.51 4.53 2.96
CA ASP A 146 12.26 5.18 4.24
C ASP A 146 10.86 5.81 4.35
N ALA A 147 10.29 6.25 3.23
CA ALA A 147 8.95 6.84 3.17
C ALA A 147 7.84 5.94 3.75
N TYR A 148 7.97 4.62 3.64
CA TYR A 148 6.97 3.68 4.16
C TYR A 148 7.09 3.42 5.68
N GLY A 149 8.11 3.97 6.35
CA GLY A 149 8.18 3.91 7.81
C GLY A 149 6.96 4.55 8.47
N SER A 150 6.46 5.65 7.91
CA SER A 150 5.20 6.29 8.34
C SER A 150 3.99 5.34 8.26
N LEU A 151 3.89 4.56 7.18
CA LEU A 151 2.83 3.57 6.98
C LEU A 151 2.90 2.46 8.05
N ALA A 152 4.11 2.05 8.43
CA ALA A 152 4.32 1.08 9.50
C ALA A 152 3.82 1.56 10.85
N LEU A 153 4.19 2.79 11.22
CA LEU A 153 3.73 3.40 12.46
C LEU A 153 2.21 3.55 12.49
N GLU A 154 1.60 3.95 11.38
CA GLU A 154 0.14 4.04 11.27
C GLU A 154 -0.55 2.69 11.48
N LEU A 155 -0.05 1.60 10.88
CA LEU A 155 -0.65 0.27 11.07
C LEU A 155 -0.57 -0.18 12.52
N ILE A 156 0.57 0.04 13.18
CA ILE A 156 0.75 -0.31 14.59
C ILE A 156 -0.18 0.53 15.47
N ALA A 157 -0.29 1.83 15.20
CA ALA A 157 -1.19 2.70 15.96
C ALA A 157 -2.67 2.33 15.79
N GLN A 158 -3.07 1.87 14.60
CA GLN A 158 -4.48 1.58 14.27
C GLN A 158 -4.92 0.15 14.64
N LEU A 159 -4.04 -0.84 14.49
CA LEU A 159 -4.37 -2.26 14.67
C LEU A 159 -3.65 -2.90 15.86
N GLY A 160 -2.69 -2.20 16.47
CA GLY A 160 -1.81 -2.76 17.47
C GLY A 160 -0.85 -3.77 16.84
N ARG A 161 -1.12 -5.06 17.07
CA ARG A 161 -0.28 -6.17 16.59
C ARG A 161 -0.74 -6.65 15.22
N VAL A 162 0.23 -6.84 14.31
CA VAL A 162 -0.02 -7.36 12.95
C VAL A 162 0.78 -8.65 12.74
N ASP A 163 0.11 -9.80 12.80
CA ASP A 163 0.80 -11.10 12.71
C ASP A 163 1.32 -11.41 11.30
N VAL A 164 0.56 -11.05 10.26
CA VAL A 164 0.88 -11.29 8.87
C VAL A 164 0.58 -10.04 8.06
N LEU A 165 1.55 -9.59 7.27
CA LEU A 165 1.37 -8.51 6.32
C LEU A 165 1.50 -9.06 4.89
N VAL A 166 0.48 -8.79 4.08
CA VAL A 166 0.44 -9.14 2.66
C VAL A 166 0.47 -7.85 1.85
N CYS A 167 1.44 -7.72 0.94
CA CYS A 167 1.47 -6.59 0.02
C CYS A 167 1.97 -6.99 -1.37
N SER A 168 1.48 -6.30 -2.40
CA SER A 168 2.01 -6.41 -3.75
C SER A 168 3.41 -5.78 -3.85
N VAL A 169 4.30 -6.37 -4.63
CA VAL A 169 5.67 -5.84 -4.82
C VAL A 169 5.80 -5.22 -6.22
N GLY A 170 5.99 -3.90 -6.26
CA GLY A 170 6.40 -3.15 -7.46
C GLY A 170 7.91 -2.91 -7.46
N THR A 171 8.33 -1.66 -7.30
CA THR A 171 9.76 -1.26 -7.20
C THR A 171 10.50 -1.79 -5.97
N GLY A 172 9.79 -2.47 -5.07
CA GLY A 172 10.36 -3.09 -3.87
C GLY A 172 10.51 -2.15 -2.68
N GLY A 173 10.21 -0.85 -2.81
CA GLY A 173 10.29 0.14 -1.72
C GLY A 173 9.48 -0.29 -0.50
N THR A 174 8.19 -0.60 -0.70
CA THR A 174 7.30 -1.13 0.35
C THR A 174 7.92 -2.36 1.02
N ARG A 175 8.41 -3.34 0.25
CA ARG A 175 9.01 -4.58 0.79
C ARG A 175 10.26 -4.32 1.64
N ARG A 176 11.16 -3.46 1.16
CA ARG A 176 12.43 -3.15 1.87
C ARG A 176 12.16 -2.40 3.17
N ALA A 177 11.19 -1.49 3.15
CA ALA A 177 10.87 -0.66 4.31
C ALA A 177 10.33 -1.48 5.47
N TRP A 178 9.42 -2.41 5.18
CA TRP A 178 8.87 -3.30 6.20
C TRP A 178 9.91 -4.22 6.83
N ARG A 179 10.90 -4.70 6.05
CA ARG A 179 12.02 -5.46 6.63
C ARG A 179 12.85 -4.63 7.61
N GLY A 180 13.01 -3.34 7.34
CA GLY A 180 13.66 -2.38 8.24
C GLY A 180 12.85 -2.14 9.53
N CYS A 181 11.56 -1.83 9.42
CA CYS A 181 10.70 -1.57 10.58
C CYS A 181 10.47 -2.79 11.47
N CYS A 182 10.44 -4.00 10.91
CA CYS A 182 10.32 -5.24 11.69
C CYS A 182 11.58 -5.54 12.52
N ALA A 183 12.77 -5.11 12.06
CA ALA A 183 14.02 -5.35 12.78
C ALA A 183 14.16 -4.45 14.03
N SER A 184 13.52 -3.28 14.04
CA SER A 184 13.59 -2.31 15.15
C SER A 184 12.42 -2.38 16.13
N THR A 185 11.27 -2.97 15.76
CA THR A 185 10.02 -2.85 16.56
C THR A 185 9.05 -4.06 16.47
N ALA A 186 9.53 -5.29 16.20
CA ALA A 186 8.72 -6.50 15.91
C ALA A 186 7.34 -6.60 16.63
N PRO A 187 6.26 -6.94 15.89
CA PRO A 187 5.97 -8.37 15.70
C PRO A 187 5.20 -8.66 14.38
N ILE A 188 5.89 -8.85 13.26
CA ILE A 188 5.29 -9.50 12.07
C ILE A 188 5.93 -10.89 11.97
N SER A 189 5.13 -11.94 12.16
CA SER A 189 5.60 -13.32 12.22
C SER A 189 5.86 -13.94 10.84
N ASP A 190 5.08 -13.58 9.81
CA ASP A 190 5.19 -14.17 8.47
C ASP A 190 4.86 -13.18 7.33
N TRP A 191 5.47 -13.39 6.16
CA TRP A 191 5.44 -12.48 5.02
C TRP A 191 5.14 -13.17 3.69
N TRP A 192 4.21 -12.62 2.89
CA TRP A 192 3.85 -13.14 1.56
C TRP A 192 3.74 -12.00 0.54
N GLY A 193 4.48 -12.10 -0.58
CA GLY A 193 4.47 -11.11 -1.66
C GLY A 193 4.02 -11.70 -2.99
N SER A 194 3.16 -10.99 -3.73
CA SER A 194 2.77 -11.36 -5.10
C SER A 194 3.46 -10.45 -6.14
N THR A 195 3.92 -11.05 -7.24
CA THR A 195 4.45 -10.36 -8.42
C THR A 195 3.51 -10.59 -9.61
N ARG A 196 3.54 -9.71 -10.64
CA ARG A 196 2.72 -9.85 -11.86
C ARG A 196 3.04 -11.10 -12.70
N SER A 197 4.05 -11.88 -12.34
CA SER A 197 4.41 -13.16 -12.97
C SER A 197 3.99 -14.34 -12.08
N ALA A 198 2.69 -14.57 -11.94
CA ALA A 198 2.19 -15.85 -11.43
C ALA A 198 2.28 -16.92 -12.53
N ARG A 199 3.50 -17.31 -12.93
CA ARG A 199 3.71 -18.54 -13.71
C ARG A 199 4.08 -19.65 -12.73
N ARG A 200 3.16 -20.61 -12.61
CA ARG A 200 3.28 -21.91 -11.94
C ARG A 200 3.71 -21.88 -10.47
N PHE A 201 2.70 -21.91 -9.59
CA PHE A 201 2.83 -22.54 -8.28
C PHE A 201 3.17 -24.03 -8.48
N SER A 202 4.43 -24.42 -8.30
CA SER A 202 4.79 -25.81 -8.05
C SER A 202 4.95 -26.02 -6.54
N ALA A 203 3.84 -26.31 -5.86
CA ALA A 203 3.92 -27.03 -4.60
C ALA A 203 4.18 -28.51 -4.95
N SER A 204 5.28 -29.06 -4.45
CA SER A 204 5.59 -30.48 -4.55
C SER A 204 4.41 -31.31 -4.03
N ARG A 205 3.98 -32.28 -4.84
CA ARG A 205 2.82 -33.16 -4.65
C ARG A 205 2.79 -33.82 -3.27
N ARG A 206 1.65 -33.75 -2.58
CA ARG A 206 0.92 -34.89 -1.98
C ARG A 206 -0.59 -34.59 -1.97
N GLU A 207 -1.30 -35.23 -2.91
CA GLU A 207 -2.73 -35.62 -2.94
C GLU A 207 -3.86 -34.57 -2.69
N PRO A 208 -5.05 -34.75 -3.29
CA PRO A 208 -5.92 -33.65 -3.68
C PRO A 208 -7.08 -33.37 -2.71
N GLY A 209 -7.30 -32.09 -2.39
CA GLY A 209 -8.51 -31.63 -1.70
C GLY A 209 -8.46 -30.16 -1.31
N SER A 210 -9.16 -29.31 -2.08
CA SER A 210 -9.53 -27.92 -1.78
C SER A 210 -8.39 -26.94 -1.44
N CYS A 211 -7.97 -26.14 -2.44
CA CYS A 211 -7.14 -24.94 -2.22
C CYS A 211 -8.01 -23.79 -1.69
N ALA A 212 -8.03 -23.61 -0.37
CA ALA A 212 -8.41 -22.36 0.28
C ALA A 212 -7.35 -22.02 1.34
N ALA A 213 -6.57 -20.96 1.10
CA ALA A 213 -5.65 -20.44 2.10
C ALA A 213 -6.46 -19.77 3.22
N SER A 214 -6.46 -20.37 4.41
CA SER A 214 -7.28 -19.92 5.54
C SER A 214 -6.40 -19.57 6.74
N VAL A 215 -6.60 -18.38 7.32
CA VAL A 215 -5.93 -17.91 8.54
C VAL A 215 -6.57 -18.60 9.76
N ARG A 216 -5.77 -19.25 10.61
CA ARG A 216 -6.21 -19.70 11.95
C ARG A 216 -5.78 -18.68 12.99
N ALA A 217 -6.74 -18.20 13.78
CA ALA A 217 -6.46 -17.66 15.10
C ALA A 217 -6.32 -18.84 16.07
N SER A 218 -5.15 -19.05 16.64
CA SER A 218 -4.97 -19.95 17.79
C SER A 218 -5.01 -19.14 19.07
N THR A 219 -6.01 -19.38 19.91
CA THR A 219 -6.05 -18.89 21.30
C THR A 219 -4.88 -19.45 22.11
N PRO A 220 -4.31 -18.70 23.07
CA PRO A 220 -3.18 -19.16 23.86
C PRO A 220 -3.61 -20.26 24.82
N ARG A 221 -3.01 -21.44 24.70
CA ARG A 221 -3.17 -22.55 25.67
C ARG A 221 -2.08 -22.43 26.72
N THR A 222 -2.49 -22.23 27.96
CA THR A 222 -1.64 -22.31 29.16
C THR A 222 -0.99 -23.67 29.26
N SER A 223 0.32 -23.68 29.52
CA SER A 223 1.15 -24.85 29.70
C SER A 223 0.73 -25.65 30.95
N THR A 224 0.44 -26.94 30.78
CA THR A 224 0.66 -27.93 31.84
C THR A 224 0.90 -29.31 31.22
N THR A 225 1.95 -29.93 31.73
CA THR A 225 2.59 -31.17 31.31
C THR A 225 1.84 -32.40 31.81
N ARG A 226 1.62 -33.42 30.94
CA ARG A 226 1.96 -34.86 31.11
C ARG A 226 0.99 -35.84 30.41
N ARG A 227 1.63 -36.78 29.69
CA ARG A 227 1.37 -38.24 29.53
C ARG A 227 -0.01 -38.78 29.10
N SER A 228 0.04 -39.37 27.90
CA SER A 228 -0.37 -40.73 27.48
C SER A 228 -1.78 -41.30 27.75
N MET A 229 -2.27 -41.90 26.65
CA MET A 229 -3.07 -43.13 26.54
C MET A 229 -4.60 -43.08 26.55
N ARG A 230 -5.10 -43.65 25.43
CA ARG A 230 -6.27 -44.53 25.25
C ARG A 230 -7.65 -43.89 24.96
N SER A 231 -8.18 -44.43 23.86
CA SER A 231 -9.56 -44.55 23.40
C SER A 231 -10.64 -44.63 24.47
N ILE A 232 -11.81 -44.05 24.18
CA ILE A 232 -13.16 -44.67 24.23
C ILE A 232 -14.16 -43.61 23.73
N GLY A 233 -15.10 -44.00 22.85
CA GLY A 233 -16.13 -43.13 22.30
C GLY A 233 -17.29 -42.88 23.27
N TRP A 234 -18.27 -42.05 22.84
CA TRP A 234 -19.70 -42.37 22.85
C TRP A 234 -20.55 -41.21 22.31
N ARG A 235 -21.77 -41.58 21.92
CA ARG A 235 -22.79 -40.84 21.17
C ARG A 235 -23.53 -39.75 21.97
N ARG A 236 -24.11 -38.82 21.18
CA ARG A 236 -25.48 -38.27 21.21
C ARG A 236 -25.90 -37.19 22.26
N ARG A 237 -26.53 -36.16 21.67
CA ARG A 237 -27.79 -35.45 22.02
C ARG A 237 -27.72 -34.11 22.79
N ARG A 238 -28.27 -33.10 22.09
CA ARG A 238 -29.24 -32.04 22.49
C ARG A 238 -28.81 -31.04 23.58
N ARG A 239 -28.91 -29.75 23.29
CA ARG A 239 -30.12 -28.92 23.45
C ARG A 239 -29.91 -27.50 22.91
N CYS A 240 -30.94 -26.97 22.26
CA CYS A 240 -31.13 -25.54 22.02
C CYS A 240 -31.35 -24.82 23.36
N GLY A 241 -30.75 -23.64 23.52
CA GLY A 241 -31.06 -22.66 24.55
C GLY A 241 -31.21 -21.29 23.90
N ARG A 242 -32.36 -20.66 24.10
CA ARG A 242 -32.81 -19.38 23.51
C ARG A 242 -31.95 -18.20 23.98
N ALA A 243 -31.66 -17.27 23.06
CA ALA A 243 -31.17 -15.94 23.38
C ALA A 243 -32.34 -15.02 23.78
N GLY A 244 -32.21 -14.29 24.88
CA GLY A 244 -33.07 -13.15 25.23
C GLY A 244 -32.62 -11.86 24.51
N PRO A 245 -33.51 -10.88 24.28
CA PRO A 245 -33.18 -9.68 23.53
C PRO A 245 -32.47 -8.62 24.38
N TRP A 246 -31.48 -7.95 23.77
CA TRP A 246 -30.78 -6.77 24.30
C TRP A 246 -31.61 -5.48 24.11
N PRO A 247 -31.44 -4.46 24.98
CA PRO A 247 -32.21 -3.22 24.90
C PRO A 247 -31.70 -2.26 23.79
N ARG A 248 -32.64 -1.50 23.21
CA ARG A 248 -32.42 -0.49 22.15
C ARG A 248 -31.75 0.78 22.69
N PRO A 249 -30.90 1.47 21.89
CA PRO A 249 -30.33 2.76 22.26
C PRO A 249 -31.29 3.94 21.98
N ILE A 250 -31.15 4.95 22.84
CA ILE A 250 -31.89 6.21 22.89
C ILE A 250 -31.50 7.11 21.70
N THR A 251 -32.48 7.58 20.93
CA THR A 251 -32.33 8.63 19.92
C THR A 251 -32.46 10.01 20.57
N ARG A 252 -31.48 10.89 20.36
CA ARG A 252 -31.59 12.33 20.67
C ARG A 252 -31.61 13.08 19.34
N ALA A 253 -32.80 13.49 18.91
CA ALA A 253 -32.97 14.37 17.76
C ALA A 253 -32.83 15.83 18.19
N ALA A 254 -32.01 16.58 17.46
CA ALA A 254 -31.96 18.02 17.48
C ALA A 254 -32.91 18.58 16.41
N GLY A 255 -33.58 19.69 16.72
CA GLY A 255 -34.18 20.54 15.69
C GLY A 255 -35.41 21.30 16.17
N GLY A 256 -35.45 22.60 15.85
CA GLY A 256 -36.71 23.28 15.53
C GLY A 256 -37.05 24.49 16.37
N ALA A 257 -36.70 25.66 15.85
CA ALA A 257 -37.14 26.97 16.29
C ALA A 257 -38.67 27.13 16.24
N SER A 258 -39.23 27.90 17.18
CA SER A 258 -40.44 28.70 16.96
C SER A 258 -40.55 29.77 18.05
N GLY A 259 -40.76 31.01 17.63
CA GLY A 259 -41.16 32.10 18.51
C GLY A 259 -41.94 33.12 17.67
N PRO A 260 -43.17 33.49 18.07
CA PRO A 260 -43.85 34.66 17.55
C PRO A 260 -43.95 35.80 18.57
N SER A 261 -43.76 37.00 18.04
CA SER A 261 -44.27 38.34 18.40
C SER A 261 -44.90 38.60 19.78
N ARG A 262 -44.39 39.64 20.47
CA ARG A 262 -44.96 41.00 20.50
C ARG A 262 -43.99 41.98 21.17
#